data_AF-A0A0G1CL66-F1
#
_entry.id   AF-A0A0G1CL66-F1
#
_cell.length_a   1.000
_cell.length_b   1.000
_cell.length_c   1.000
_cell.angle_alpha   90.00
_cell.angle_beta   90.00
_cell.angle_gamma   90.00
#
_symmetry.space_group_name_H-M   'P 1'
#
loop_
_entity.id
_entity.type
_entity.pdbx_description
1 polymer ?
#
loop_
_entity_poly.entity_id
_entity_poly.type
_entity_poly.pdbx_seq_one_letter_code
_entity_poly.pdbx_strand_id
1 'polypeptide(L)'
;MTEKIVTISIFRIHSKRIGIVRTLLGALLMYTTIPFFIFVHMSITIFFYKGILRPLLGLPPLYTKNYIIFDRFAIRDLHWIDRLNCQFCEYANGLTVLMNAELEQVVQLKKVSLIKSVLIGVYLIPQTVFFFIGLLLTSIPTAVLIKLLGLHRASYMRIHKCLIDDSYAGHFSTPFISFIRFYKVSAETIAYNLEQIESSWCPIKHLEMSNRVHPVHHGNFYARNDLNSAKRKLAEVGSVSSKLPKF
;
A
#
# COMPACT_ATOMS: atom_id res chain seq x y z
N MET A 1 13.73 -7.30 -26.79
CA MET A 1 12.41 -6.63 -26.95
C MET A 1 12.57 -5.52 -27.98
N THR A 2 11.64 -5.32 -28.92
CA THR A 2 11.80 -4.26 -29.94
C THR A 2 11.49 -2.88 -29.35
N GLU A 3 12.18 -1.82 -29.80
CA GLU A 3 11.91 -0.42 -29.37
C GLU A 3 10.43 -0.03 -29.56
N LYS A 4 9.79 -0.55 -30.62
CA LYS A 4 8.35 -0.35 -30.87
C LYS A 4 7.45 -0.94 -29.77
N ILE A 5 7.85 -1.99 -29.06
CA ILE A 5 7.08 -2.55 -27.94
C ILE A 5 7.29 -1.73 -26.67
N VAL A 6 8.53 -1.29 -26.42
CA VAL A 6 8.90 -0.47 -25.26
C VAL A 6 8.16 0.86 -25.27
N THR A 7 7.84 1.41 -26.44
CA THR A 7 7.13 2.68 -26.53
C THR A 7 5.61 2.57 -26.29
N ILE A 8 4.99 1.40 -26.52
CA ILE A 8 3.51 1.28 -26.51
C ILE A 8 2.91 1.35 -25.10
N SER A 9 3.21 0.39 -24.22
CA SER A 9 2.63 0.35 -22.87
C SER A 9 3.40 -0.56 -21.92
N ILE A 10 3.34 -0.24 -20.63
CA ILE A 10 3.92 -1.06 -19.55
C ILE A 10 3.24 -2.43 -19.52
N PHE A 11 1.92 -2.46 -19.72
CA PHE A 11 1.18 -3.71 -19.84
C PHE A 11 1.71 -4.64 -20.95
N ARG A 12 2.04 -4.11 -22.13
CA ARG A 12 2.59 -4.92 -23.23
C ARG A 12 4.02 -5.38 -22.95
N ILE A 13 4.82 -4.55 -22.28
CA ILE A 13 6.16 -4.93 -21.83
C ILE A 13 6.07 -6.18 -20.94
N HIS A 14 5.21 -6.17 -19.92
CA HIS A 14 5.00 -7.33 -19.05
C HIS A 14 4.39 -8.52 -19.79
N SER A 15 3.39 -8.29 -20.65
CA SER A 15 2.81 -9.35 -21.47
C SER A 15 3.84 -10.08 -22.33
N LYS A 16 4.90 -9.38 -22.77
CA LYS A 16 6.00 -9.97 -23.54
C LYS A 16 7.06 -10.63 -22.65
N ARG A 17 7.34 -10.10 -21.45
CA ARG A 17 8.30 -10.70 -20.51
C ARG A 17 7.77 -11.98 -19.87
N ILE A 18 6.58 -11.93 -19.30
CA ILE A 18 6.04 -13.00 -18.45
C ILE A 18 4.83 -13.72 -19.07
N GLY A 19 4.42 -13.32 -20.27
CA GLY A 19 3.26 -13.87 -20.96
C GLY A 19 1.96 -13.14 -20.63
N ILE A 20 1.07 -13.06 -21.61
CA ILE A 20 -0.21 -12.35 -21.50
C ILE A 20 -1.13 -12.93 -20.42
N VAL A 21 -1.13 -14.27 -20.25
CA VAL A 21 -1.97 -14.96 -19.26
C VAL A 21 -1.59 -14.55 -17.83
N ARG A 22 -0.28 -14.56 -17.50
CA ARG A 22 0.19 -14.13 -16.17
C ARG A 22 -0.09 -12.66 -15.93
N THR A 23 0.07 -11.84 -16.96
CA THR A 23 -0.16 -10.39 -16.90
C THR A 23 -1.64 -10.08 -16.61
N LEU A 24 -2.57 -10.69 -17.35
CA LEU A 24 -4.01 -10.49 -17.18
C LEU A 24 -4.51 -11.04 -15.84
N LEU A 25 -4.09 -12.26 -15.47
CA LEU A 25 -4.49 -12.86 -14.20
C LEU A 25 -3.90 -12.09 -13.00
N GLY A 26 -2.68 -11.56 -13.13
CA GLY A 26 -2.08 -10.68 -12.13
C GLY A 26 -2.89 -9.40 -11.93
N ALA A 27 -3.29 -8.73 -13.02
CA ALA A 27 -4.16 -7.56 -12.97
C ALA A 27 -5.54 -7.88 -12.36
N LEU A 28 -6.15 -9.01 -12.75
CA LEU A 28 -7.42 -9.47 -12.20
C LEU A 28 -7.34 -9.67 -10.67
N LEU A 29 -6.36 -10.44 -10.19
CA LEU A 29 -6.16 -10.72 -8.76
C LEU A 29 -5.78 -9.46 -7.97
N MET A 30 -5.09 -8.50 -8.59
CA MET A 30 -4.84 -7.21 -7.98
C MET A 30 -6.16 -6.45 -7.75
N TYR A 31 -7.02 -6.36 -8.77
CA TYR A 31 -8.28 -5.63 -8.67
C TYR A 31 -9.31 -6.28 -7.74
N THR A 32 -9.25 -7.59 -7.47
CA THR A 32 -10.11 -8.20 -6.43
C THR A 32 -9.82 -7.70 -5.02
N THR A 33 -8.69 -7.01 -4.79
CA THR A 33 -8.38 -6.37 -3.51
C THR A 33 -9.05 -5.00 -3.32
N ILE A 34 -9.64 -4.41 -4.37
CA ILE A 34 -10.29 -3.09 -4.29
C ILE A 34 -11.36 -3.01 -3.18
N PRO A 35 -12.29 -3.98 -3.03
CA PRO A 35 -13.29 -3.92 -1.96
C PRO A 35 -12.68 -3.83 -0.55
N PHE A 36 -11.55 -4.52 -0.32
CA PHE A 36 -10.81 -4.44 0.94
C PHE A 36 -10.26 -3.02 1.18
N PHE A 37 -9.61 -2.41 0.19
CA PHE A 37 -9.10 -1.05 0.34
C PHE A 37 -10.21 -0.01 0.51
N ILE A 38 -11.34 -0.15 -0.21
CA ILE A 38 -12.51 0.72 -0.01
C ILE A 38 -13.04 0.59 1.41
N PHE A 39 -13.16 -0.64 1.93
CA PHE A 39 -13.58 -0.86 3.31
C PHE A 39 -12.63 -0.21 4.32
N VAL A 40 -11.31 -0.42 4.18
CA VAL A 40 -10.30 0.20 5.05
C VAL A 40 -10.43 1.72 5.01
N HIS A 41 -10.54 2.31 3.82
CA HIS A 41 -10.66 3.77 3.70
C HIS A 41 -11.94 4.30 4.37
N MET A 42 -13.09 3.72 4.06
CA MET A 42 -14.37 4.25 4.54
C MET A 42 -14.58 3.98 6.03
N SER A 43 -14.37 2.74 6.48
CA SER A 43 -14.70 2.30 7.82
C SER A 43 -13.62 2.67 8.83
N ILE A 44 -12.35 2.43 8.50
CA ILE A 44 -11.23 2.61 9.44
C ILE A 44 -10.74 4.06 9.40
N THR A 45 -10.44 4.59 8.22
CA THR A 45 -9.86 5.93 8.09
C THR A 45 -10.92 7.04 8.23
N ILE A 46 -11.98 7.03 7.42
CA ILE A 46 -12.98 8.11 7.44
C ILE A 46 -13.87 8.04 8.68
N PHE A 47 -14.57 6.93 8.89
CA PHE A 47 -15.54 6.83 9.97
C PHE A 47 -14.86 6.72 11.34
N PHE A 48 -14.01 5.70 11.53
CA PHE A 48 -13.42 5.44 12.84
C PHE A 48 -12.34 6.45 13.22
N TYR A 49 -11.28 6.61 12.43
CA TYR A 49 -10.17 7.50 12.78
C TYR A 49 -10.58 8.97 12.76
N LYS A 50 -11.09 9.48 11.64
CA LYS A 50 -11.41 10.91 11.51
C LYS A 50 -12.71 11.31 12.18
N GLY A 51 -13.73 10.45 12.12
CA GLY A 51 -15.05 10.72 12.67
C GLY A 51 -15.15 10.52 14.18
N ILE A 52 -14.42 9.55 14.75
CA ILE A 52 -14.52 9.20 16.18
C ILE A 52 -13.21 9.50 16.91
N LEU A 53 -12.11 8.87 16.50
CA LEU A 53 -10.87 8.86 17.28
C LEU A 53 -10.26 10.26 17.39
N ARG A 54 -10.16 10.96 16.25
CA ARG A 54 -9.62 12.31 16.17
C ARG A 54 -10.35 13.31 17.07
N PRO A 55 -11.68 13.52 16.96
CA PRO A 55 -12.38 14.46 17.83
C PRO A 55 -12.38 14.03 19.30
N LEU A 56 -12.45 12.72 19.58
CA LEU A 56 -12.46 12.21 20.95
C LEU A 56 -11.12 12.42 21.67
N LEU A 57 -10.01 12.26 20.95
CA LEU A 57 -8.65 12.30 21.50
C LEU A 57 -7.89 13.59 21.20
N GLY A 58 -8.46 14.51 20.41
CA GLY A 58 -7.81 15.76 20.04
C GLY A 58 -6.61 15.57 19.11
N LEU A 59 -6.62 14.55 18.25
CA LEU A 59 -5.51 14.26 17.35
C LEU A 59 -5.39 15.33 16.24
N PRO A 60 -4.16 15.66 15.80
CA PRO A 60 -3.97 16.58 14.69
C PRO A 60 -4.53 16.02 13.38
N PRO A 61 -5.06 16.87 12.47
CA PRO A 61 -5.67 16.41 11.24
C PRO A 61 -4.65 15.77 10.29
N LEU A 62 -4.97 14.57 9.80
CA LEU A 62 -4.31 13.95 8.65
C LEU A 62 -5.13 14.18 7.38
N TYR A 63 -4.61 15.01 6.49
CA TYR A 63 -5.28 15.35 5.23
C TYR A 63 -5.05 14.25 4.19
N THR A 64 -6.11 13.54 3.76
CA THR A 64 -6.00 12.44 2.78
C THR A 64 -5.26 12.85 1.51
N LYS A 65 -5.45 14.08 1.03
CA LYS A 65 -4.80 14.62 -0.18
C LYS A 65 -3.26 14.66 -0.10
N ASN A 66 -2.69 14.63 1.11
CA ASN A 66 -1.24 14.59 1.32
C ASN A 66 -0.68 13.18 1.14
N TYR A 67 -1.52 12.15 1.20
CA TYR A 67 -1.14 10.74 1.17
C TYR A 67 -1.61 10.04 -0.12
N ILE A 68 -2.88 10.21 -0.48
CA ILE A 68 -3.47 9.65 -1.69
C ILE A 68 -3.42 10.71 -2.78
N ILE A 69 -2.53 10.49 -3.75
CA ILE A 69 -2.16 11.47 -4.77
C ILE A 69 -2.45 10.89 -6.13
N PHE A 70 -3.50 11.40 -6.78
CA PHE A 70 -3.85 11.04 -8.15
C PHE A 70 -3.26 12.05 -9.11
N ASP A 71 -2.12 11.75 -9.71
CA ASP A 71 -1.46 12.70 -10.62
C ASP A 71 -0.76 12.05 -11.82
N ARG A 72 -0.51 10.74 -11.80
CA ARG A 72 0.10 9.99 -12.90
C ARG A 72 -0.86 9.80 -14.07
N PHE A 73 -2.17 9.90 -13.83
CA PHE A 73 -3.19 9.87 -14.89
C PHE A 73 -2.98 10.98 -15.95
N ALA A 74 -2.33 12.09 -15.58
CA ALA A 74 -2.05 13.23 -16.44
C ALA A 74 -0.83 13.03 -17.37
N ILE A 75 -0.07 11.93 -17.20
CA ILE A 75 1.07 11.63 -18.07
C ILE A 75 0.54 11.23 -19.44
N ARG A 76 0.82 12.07 -20.45
CA ARG A 76 0.29 11.92 -21.82
C ARG A 76 0.73 10.61 -22.49
N ASP A 77 1.98 10.21 -22.25
CA ASP A 77 2.62 9.06 -22.92
C ASP A 77 2.36 7.70 -22.24
N LEU A 78 1.47 7.67 -21.24
CA LEU A 78 0.94 6.43 -20.67
C LEU A 78 -0.31 5.98 -21.43
N HIS A 79 -0.33 4.69 -21.78
CA HIS A 79 -1.51 4.04 -22.31
C HIS A 79 -2.62 3.98 -21.25
N TRP A 80 -3.89 3.95 -21.65
CA TRP A 80 -5.03 4.04 -20.72
C TRP A 80 -5.04 2.92 -19.65
N ILE A 81 -4.65 1.69 -20.01
CA ILE A 81 -4.49 0.57 -19.05
C ILE A 81 -3.41 0.88 -18.02
N ASP A 82 -2.28 1.45 -18.44
CA ASP A 82 -1.19 1.81 -17.53
C ASP A 82 -1.62 2.92 -16.57
N ARG A 83 -2.45 3.86 -17.04
CA ARG A 83 -3.06 4.91 -16.20
C ARG A 83 -4.00 4.32 -15.15
N LEU A 84 -4.81 3.32 -15.51
CA LEU A 84 -5.69 2.63 -14.58
C LEU A 84 -4.89 1.90 -13.48
N ASN A 85 -3.79 1.22 -13.86
CA ASN A 85 -2.87 0.61 -12.90
C ASN A 85 -2.21 1.65 -12.00
N CYS A 86 -1.82 2.81 -12.55
CA CYS A 86 -1.32 3.93 -11.77
C CYS A 86 -2.35 4.38 -10.74
N GLN A 87 -3.60 4.61 -11.12
CA GLN A 87 -4.65 5.04 -10.19
C GLN A 87 -4.87 4.03 -9.05
N PHE A 88 -4.84 2.73 -9.36
CA PHE A 88 -4.90 1.70 -8.32
C PHE A 88 -3.71 1.81 -7.36
N CYS A 89 -2.48 1.90 -7.87
CA CYS A 89 -1.29 2.00 -7.04
C CYS A 89 -1.27 3.29 -6.21
N GLU A 90 -1.67 4.42 -6.79
CA GLU A 90 -1.81 5.72 -6.13
C GLU A 90 -2.79 5.64 -4.95
N TYR A 91 -3.92 4.97 -5.15
CA TYR A 91 -4.93 4.77 -4.12
C TYR A 91 -4.45 3.82 -3.01
N ALA A 92 -4.05 2.60 -3.37
CA ALA A 92 -3.72 1.55 -2.41
C ALA A 92 -2.46 1.87 -1.59
N ASN A 93 -1.39 2.36 -2.23
CA ASN A 93 -0.18 2.75 -1.52
C ASN A 93 -0.45 3.98 -0.64
N GLY A 94 -1.09 5.01 -1.20
CA GLY A 94 -1.40 6.23 -0.46
C GLY A 94 -2.28 5.95 0.77
N LEU A 95 -3.28 5.08 0.63
CA LEU A 95 -4.13 4.67 1.74
C LEU A 95 -3.35 3.88 2.80
N THR A 96 -2.43 3.00 2.38
CA THR A 96 -1.60 2.23 3.31
C THR A 96 -0.67 3.16 4.12
N VAL A 97 -0.07 4.18 3.48
CA VAL A 97 0.73 5.19 4.18
C VAL A 97 -0.14 6.01 5.14
N LEU A 98 -1.33 6.42 4.72
CA LEU A 98 -2.27 7.15 5.57
C LEU A 98 -2.67 6.33 6.80
N MET A 99 -3.09 5.08 6.61
CA MET A 99 -3.46 4.17 7.69
C MET A 99 -2.29 3.94 8.67
N ASN A 100 -1.05 3.84 8.15
CA ASN A 100 0.13 3.70 8.99
C ASN A 100 0.36 4.99 9.81
N ALA A 101 0.26 6.17 9.20
CA ALA A 101 0.37 7.44 9.91
C ALA A 101 -0.74 7.66 10.97
N GLU A 102 -1.96 7.20 10.69
CA GLU A 102 -3.06 7.16 11.65
C GLU A 102 -2.70 6.29 12.86
N LEU A 103 -2.16 5.10 12.62
CA LEU A 103 -1.68 4.21 13.68
C LEU A 103 -0.55 4.85 14.51
N GLU A 104 0.42 5.51 13.87
CA GLU A 104 1.52 6.19 14.56
C GLU A 104 1.03 7.32 15.48
N GLN A 105 0.03 8.10 15.07
CA GLN A 105 -0.57 9.12 15.95
C GLN A 105 -1.21 8.50 17.19
N VAL A 106 -1.84 7.33 17.05
CA VAL A 106 -2.41 6.59 18.18
C VAL A 106 -1.32 6.08 19.12
N VAL A 107 -0.22 5.59 18.57
CA VAL A 107 0.91 5.09 19.38
C VAL A 107 1.55 6.20 20.20
N GLN A 108 1.61 7.43 19.69
CA GLN A 108 2.18 8.57 20.42
C GLN A 108 1.34 9.05 21.61
N LEU A 109 0.11 8.55 21.77
CA LEU A 109 -0.74 8.89 22.92
C LEU A 109 -0.20 8.27 24.20
N LYS A 110 0.06 9.12 25.20
CA LYS A 110 0.58 8.69 26.51
C LYS A 110 -0.50 8.34 27.52
N LYS A 111 -1.65 9.04 27.50
CA LYS A 111 -2.72 8.85 28.48
C LYS A 111 -4.09 9.12 27.86
N VAL A 112 -5.01 8.18 28.05
CA VAL A 112 -6.41 8.27 27.64
C VAL A 112 -7.26 7.94 28.87
N SER A 113 -8.35 8.69 29.10
CA SER A 113 -9.24 8.41 30.22
C SER A 113 -9.98 7.09 30.02
N LEU A 114 -10.32 6.40 31.11
CA LEU A 114 -10.96 5.07 31.06
C LEU A 114 -12.23 5.07 30.20
N ILE A 115 -13.08 6.08 30.33
CA ILE A 115 -14.31 6.22 29.54
C ILE A 115 -14.01 6.29 28.05
N LYS A 116 -13.02 7.11 27.64
CA LYS A 116 -12.62 7.24 26.24
C LYS A 116 -12.05 5.91 25.72
N SER A 117 -11.25 5.21 26.53
CA SER A 117 -10.70 3.89 26.18
C SER A 117 -11.80 2.84 25.96
N VAL A 118 -12.84 2.82 26.81
CA VAL A 118 -13.98 1.93 26.66
C VAL A 118 -14.76 2.25 25.38
N LEU A 119 -15.06 3.52 25.12
CA LEU A 119 -15.74 3.94 23.88
C LEU A 119 -14.94 3.51 22.63
N ILE A 120 -13.63 3.75 22.63
CA ILE A 120 -12.75 3.33 21.53
C ILE A 120 -12.78 1.81 21.36
N GLY A 121 -12.68 1.05 22.46
CA GLY A 121 -12.72 -0.41 22.43
C GLY A 121 -13.99 -0.98 21.79
N VAL A 122 -15.16 -0.41 22.10
CA VAL A 122 -16.46 -0.82 21.51
C VAL A 122 -16.46 -0.66 19.99
N TYR A 123 -15.90 0.43 19.46
CA TYR A 123 -15.80 0.63 18.02
C TYR A 123 -14.69 -0.20 17.38
N LEU A 124 -13.61 -0.50 18.10
CA LEU A 124 -12.48 -1.28 17.56
C LEU A 124 -12.83 -2.74 17.28
N ILE A 125 -13.64 -3.38 18.13
CA ILE A 125 -13.98 -4.80 17.99
C ILE A 125 -14.57 -5.13 16.60
N PRO A 126 -15.69 -4.52 16.16
CA PRO A 126 -16.25 -4.83 14.84
C PRO A 126 -15.28 -4.47 13.72
N GLN A 127 -14.55 -3.35 13.82
CA GLN A 127 -13.56 -2.95 12.82
C GLN A 127 -12.43 -3.99 12.68
N THR A 128 -12.00 -4.59 13.79
CA THR A 128 -10.98 -5.65 13.80
C THR A 128 -11.46 -6.90 13.11
N VAL A 129 -12.71 -7.32 13.41
CA VAL A 129 -13.31 -8.49 12.78
C VAL A 129 -13.40 -8.31 11.27
N PHE A 130 -13.94 -7.18 10.81
CA PHE A 130 -14.04 -6.92 9.37
C PHE A 130 -12.68 -6.78 8.69
N PHE A 131 -11.72 -6.10 9.33
CA PHE A 131 -10.37 -6.00 8.79
C PHE A 131 -9.71 -7.37 8.66
N PHE A 132 -9.83 -8.22 9.68
CA PHE A 132 -9.31 -9.59 9.66
C PHE A 132 -9.98 -10.45 8.58
N ILE A 133 -11.31 -10.39 8.45
CA ILE A 133 -12.03 -11.07 7.36
C ILE A 133 -11.53 -10.57 6.00
N GLY A 134 -11.37 -9.26 5.83
CA GLY A 134 -10.82 -8.66 4.62
C GLY A 134 -9.41 -9.16 4.29
N LEU A 135 -8.54 -9.29 5.30
CA LEU A 135 -7.21 -9.89 5.13
C LEU A 135 -7.31 -11.36 4.71
N LEU A 136 -8.20 -12.15 5.31
CA LEU A 136 -8.41 -13.54 4.91
C LEU A 136 -8.86 -13.66 3.46
N LEU A 137 -9.84 -12.84 3.05
CA LEU A 137 -10.36 -12.82 1.68
C LEU A 137 -9.29 -12.41 0.66
N THR A 138 -8.37 -11.53 1.02
CA THR A 138 -7.29 -11.06 0.14
C THR A 138 -6.02 -11.92 0.21
N SER A 139 -5.87 -12.76 1.24
CA SER A 139 -4.67 -13.58 1.46
C SER A 139 -4.40 -14.58 0.34
N ILE A 140 -5.44 -15.31 -0.11
CA ILE A 140 -5.32 -16.30 -1.19
C ILE A 140 -5.01 -15.61 -2.53
N PRO A 141 -5.77 -14.59 -2.99
CA PRO A 141 -5.43 -13.85 -4.20
C PRO A 141 -4.01 -13.29 -4.18
N THR A 142 -3.58 -12.74 -3.04
CA THR A 142 -2.22 -12.19 -2.88
C THR A 142 -1.16 -13.29 -2.97
N ALA A 143 -1.37 -14.43 -2.31
CA ALA A 143 -0.44 -15.56 -2.37
C ALA A 143 -0.30 -16.13 -3.79
N VAL A 144 -1.41 -16.21 -4.54
CA VAL A 144 -1.42 -16.61 -5.95
C VAL A 144 -0.70 -15.57 -6.79
N LEU A 145 -0.99 -14.27 -6.62
CA LEU A 145 -0.35 -13.17 -7.34
C LEU A 145 1.17 -13.16 -7.14
N ILE A 146 1.63 -13.34 -5.89
CA ILE A 146 3.06 -13.41 -5.57
C ILE A 146 3.73 -14.55 -6.34
N LYS A 147 3.12 -15.74 -6.38
CA LYS A 147 3.67 -16.88 -7.12
C LYS A 147 3.62 -16.66 -8.63
N LEU A 148 2.51 -16.11 -9.12
CA LEU A 148 2.23 -15.90 -10.55
C LEU A 148 3.15 -14.85 -11.17
N LEU A 149 3.52 -13.81 -10.42
CA LEU A 149 4.37 -12.71 -10.87
C LEU A 149 5.82 -12.82 -10.36
N GLY A 150 6.15 -13.86 -9.60
CA GLY A 150 7.51 -14.09 -9.12
C GLY A 150 7.95 -13.09 -8.07
N LEU A 151 7.01 -12.52 -7.31
CA LEU A 151 7.29 -11.56 -6.26
C LEU A 151 7.85 -12.24 -5.01
N HIS A 152 8.43 -11.43 -4.13
CA HIS A 152 8.92 -11.85 -2.83
C HIS A 152 7.80 -11.83 -1.80
N ARG A 153 7.81 -12.79 -0.87
CA ARG A 153 6.88 -12.82 0.26
C ARG A 153 7.40 -11.94 1.40
N ALA A 154 6.52 -11.13 1.97
CA ALA A 154 6.79 -10.48 3.25
C ALA A 154 6.93 -11.53 4.37
N SER A 155 7.90 -11.34 5.26
CA SER A 155 8.04 -12.20 6.45
C SER A 155 7.31 -11.56 7.62
N TYR A 156 6.10 -12.06 7.92
CA TYR A 156 5.31 -11.66 9.08
C TYR A 156 6.14 -11.76 10.37
N MET A 157 6.83 -12.89 10.55
CA MET A 157 7.64 -13.14 11.75
C MET A 157 8.78 -12.14 11.90
N ARG A 158 9.43 -11.74 10.80
CA ARG A 158 10.50 -10.74 10.84
C ARG A 158 9.97 -9.39 11.26
N ILE A 159 8.87 -8.93 10.65
CA ILE A 159 8.25 -7.64 10.97
C ILE A 159 7.81 -7.63 12.43
N HIS A 160 7.11 -8.68 12.87
CA HIS A 160 6.65 -8.80 14.25
C HIS A 160 7.81 -8.81 15.25
N LYS A 161 8.92 -9.51 14.93
CA LYS A 161 10.12 -9.51 15.76
C LYS A 161 10.73 -8.11 15.88
N CYS A 162 10.88 -7.38 14.78
CA CYS A 162 11.36 -5.98 14.83
C CYS A 162 10.50 -5.12 15.75
N LEU A 163 9.17 -5.25 15.71
CA LEU A 163 8.28 -4.49 16.60
C LEU A 163 8.44 -4.87 18.08
N ILE A 164 8.80 -6.11 18.39
CA ILE A 164 9.13 -6.54 19.75
C ILE A 164 10.44 -5.91 20.18
N ASP A 165 11.48 -6.06 19.35
CA ASP A 165 12.84 -5.59 19.63
C ASP A 165 12.87 -4.06 19.84
N ASP A 166 12.09 -3.31 19.05
CA ASP A 166 11.95 -1.85 19.15
C ASP A 166 11.02 -1.39 20.29
N SER A 167 10.48 -2.33 21.09
CA SER A 167 9.47 -2.04 22.12
C SER A 167 8.29 -1.23 21.60
N TYR A 168 7.87 -1.48 20.35
CA TYR A 168 6.82 -0.72 19.68
C TYR A 168 5.51 -0.78 20.48
N ALA A 169 4.97 0.40 20.80
CA ALA A 169 3.79 0.60 21.65
C ALA A 169 3.91 0.09 23.10
N GLY A 170 5.14 -0.10 23.60
CA GLY A 170 5.43 -0.75 24.89
C GLY A 170 4.88 -0.06 26.15
N HIS A 171 4.45 1.20 26.04
CA HIS A 171 3.82 1.93 27.15
C HIS A 171 2.33 1.61 27.35
N PHE A 172 1.71 0.82 26.47
CA PHE A 172 0.32 0.38 26.62
C PHE A 172 0.20 -0.95 27.36
N SER A 173 -1.03 -1.36 27.69
CA SER A 173 -1.32 -2.67 28.25
C SER A 173 -1.06 -3.78 27.23
N THR A 174 -0.65 -4.97 27.70
CA THR A 174 -0.38 -6.16 26.86
C THR A 174 -1.45 -6.46 25.81
N PRO A 175 -2.77 -6.48 26.11
CA PRO A 175 -3.79 -6.73 25.08
C PRO A 175 -3.80 -5.64 24.00
N PHE A 176 -3.57 -4.38 24.38
CA PHE A 176 -3.53 -3.27 23.43
C PHE A 176 -2.24 -3.26 22.61
N ILE A 177 -1.11 -3.68 23.19
CA ILE A 177 0.15 -3.90 22.45
C ILE A 177 -0.07 -4.94 21.35
N SER A 178 -0.67 -6.09 21.69
CA SER A 178 -0.96 -7.15 20.72
C SER A 178 -1.84 -6.65 19.57
N PHE A 179 -2.89 -5.91 19.92
CA PHE A 179 -3.78 -5.25 18.96
C PHE A 179 -3.01 -4.30 18.02
N ILE A 180 -2.28 -3.33 18.56
CA ILE A 180 -1.54 -2.33 17.78
C ILE A 180 -0.49 -3.00 16.88
N ARG A 181 0.23 -4.01 17.40
CA ARG A 181 1.23 -4.76 16.63
C ARG A 181 0.59 -5.54 15.50
N PHE A 182 -0.59 -6.14 15.68
CA PHE A 182 -1.31 -6.83 14.61
C PHE A 182 -1.61 -5.89 13.43
N TYR A 183 -2.13 -4.69 13.69
CA TYR A 183 -2.39 -3.70 12.64
C TYR A 183 -1.10 -3.22 11.98
N LYS A 184 -0.04 -2.97 12.78
CA LYS A 184 1.26 -2.55 12.26
C LYS A 184 1.86 -3.61 11.34
N VAL A 185 1.90 -4.87 11.75
CA VAL A 185 2.43 -5.95 10.90
C VAL A 185 1.61 -6.10 9.63
N SER A 186 0.29 -5.97 9.72
CA SER A 186 -0.60 -6.01 8.55
C SER A 186 -0.32 -4.86 7.58
N ALA A 187 -0.19 -3.62 8.08
CA ALA A 187 0.13 -2.45 7.28
C ALA A 187 1.49 -2.59 6.57
N GLU A 188 2.53 -3.01 7.29
CA GLU A 188 3.87 -3.24 6.72
C GLU A 188 3.88 -4.39 5.69
N THR A 189 3.09 -5.44 5.93
CA THR A 189 2.94 -6.55 4.97
C THR A 189 2.25 -6.10 3.68
N ILE A 190 1.18 -5.30 3.79
CA ILE A 190 0.47 -4.73 2.65
C ILE A 190 1.40 -3.77 1.88
N ALA A 191 2.11 -2.88 2.59
CA ALA A 191 3.07 -1.95 1.99
C ALA A 191 4.18 -2.70 1.22
N TYR A 192 4.71 -3.79 1.79
CA TYR A 192 5.70 -4.63 1.14
C TYR A 192 5.22 -5.25 -0.18
N ASN A 193 3.96 -5.68 -0.23
CA ASN A 193 3.37 -6.26 -1.44
C ASN A 193 3.07 -5.19 -2.49
N LEU A 194 2.50 -4.05 -2.06
CA LEU A 194 2.16 -2.94 -2.95
C LEU A 194 3.40 -2.26 -3.54
N GLU A 195 4.50 -2.17 -2.80
CA GLU A 195 5.77 -1.62 -3.30
C GLU A 195 6.29 -2.39 -4.51
N GLN A 196 6.25 -3.72 -4.47
CA GLN A 196 6.68 -4.57 -5.59
C GLN A 196 5.77 -4.40 -6.81
N ILE A 197 4.46 -4.27 -6.60
CA ILE A 197 3.48 -4.01 -7.65
C ILE A 197 3.73 -2.61 -8.25
N GLU A 198 3.81 -1.58 -7.42
CA GLU A 198 4.01 -0.20 -7.88
C GLU A 198 5.34 -0.04 -8.64
N SER A 199 6.42 -0.66 -8.14
CA SER A 199 7.73 -0.62 -8.79
C SER A 199 7.77 -1.36 -10.14
N SER A 200 6.83 -2.27 -10.38
CA SER A 200 6.74 -3.02 -11.64
C SER A 200 5.79 -2.36 -12.63
N TRP A 201 4.75 -1.68 -12.15
CA TRP A 201 3.66 -1.18 -12.98
C TRP A 201 3.63 0.35 -13.13
N CYS A 202 4.11 1.07 -12.13
CA CYS A 202 3.97 2.52 -12.00
C CYS A 202 5.26 3.21 -11.50
N PRO A 203 6.46 2.91 -12.05
CA PRO A 203 7.74 3.38 -11.51
C PRO A 203 8.06 4.85 -11.85
N ILE A 204 7.09 5.75 -11.73
CA ILE A 204 7.19 7.17 -12.08
C ILE A 204 6.92 8.03 -10.86
N LYS A 205 7.77 9.03 -10.61
CA LYS A 205 7.61 9.95 -9.49
C LYS A 205 6.35 10.81 -9.62
N HIS A 206 5.75 11.11 -8.47
CA HIS A 206 4.68 12.10 -8.36
C HIS A 206 5.21 13.51 -8.67
N LEU A 207 4.30 14.46 -8.89
CA LEU A 207 4.68 15.88 -8.88
C LEU A 207 5.16 16.26 -7.48
N GLU A 208 6.31 16.92 -7.41
CA GLU A 208 6.85 17.46 -6.17
C GLU A 208 5.90 18.55 -5.65
N MET A 209 5.38 18.36 -4.43
CA MET A 209 4.65 19.39 -3.69
C MET A 209 5.03 19.27 -2.21
N SER A 210 5.23 20.40 -1.54
CA SER A 210 5.81 20.48 -0.19
C SER A 210 5.12 19.64 0.88
N ASN A 211 3.83 19.35 0.71
CA ASN A 211 3.00 18.72 1.75
C ASN A 211 2.71 17.23 1.49
N ARG A 212 3.31 16.63 0.45
CA ARG A 212 3.06 15.24 0.06
C ARG A 212 3.92 14.28 0.86
N VAL A 213 3.32 13.18 1.30
CA VAL A 213 3.99 12.08 2.00
C VAL A 213 4.17 10.94 1.02
N HIS A 214 5.42 10.64 0.67
CA HIS A 214 5.77 9.61 -0.29
C HIS A 214 6.34 8.36 0.40
N PRO A 215 6.00 7.16 -0.09
CA PRO A 215 6.70 5.94 0.30
C PRO A 215 8.21 6.01 0.03
N VAL A 216 9.00 5.38 0.90
CA VAL A 216 10.48 5.39 0.82
C VAL A 216 11.00 4.82 -0.51
N HIS A 217 10.32 3.82 -1.10
CA HIS A 217 10.76 3.18 -2.34
C HIS A 217 10.65 4.07 -3.59
N HIS A 218 10.00 5.24 -3.51
CA HIS A 218 9.93 6.20 -4.61
C HIS A 218 11.31 6.82 -4.95
N GLY A 219 12.32 6.63 -4.10
CA GLY A 219 13.71 6.99 -4.41
C GLY A 219 14.24 6.35 -5.69
N ASN A 220 13.77 5.14 -6.04
CA ASN A 220 14.20 4.40 -7.23
C ASN A 220 13.36 4.70 -8.49
N PHE A 221 12.36 5.59 -8.39
CA PHE A 221 11.43 5.84 -9.49
C PHE A 221 11.98 6.87 -10.46
N TYR A 222 11.52 6.80 -11.71
CA TYR A 222 11.96 7.70 -12.77
C TYR A 222 11.17 9.01 -12.75
N ALA A 223 11.79 10.08 -13.23
CA ALA A 223 11.09 11.34 -13.45
C ALA A 223 10.04 11.19 -14.55
N ARG A 224 9.01 12.05 -14.53
CA ARG A 224 7.90 11.99 -15.49
C ARG A 224 8.32 12.14 -16.95
N ASN A 225 9.35 12.96 -17.20
CA ASN A 225 9.94 13.17 -18.51
C ASN A 225 10.88 12.01 -18.95
N ASP A 226 11.15 11.05 -18.06
CA ASP A 226 12.04 9.91 -18.32
C ASP A 226 11.29 8.56 -18.32
N LEU A 227 10.02 8.59 -18.76
CA LEU A 227 9.16 7.41 -18.86
C LEU A 227 9.76 6.31 -19.75
N ASN A 228 10.48 6.67 -20.81
CA ASN A 228 11.07 5.69 -21.72
C ASN A 228 12.20 4.90 -21.04
N SER A 229 13.03 5.53 -20.21
CA SER A 229 14.05 4.81 -19.44
C SER A 229 13.41 3.88 -18.41
N ALA A 230 12.32 4.30 -17.77
CA ALA A 230 11.53 3.43 -16.90
C ALA A 230 11.00 2.20 -17.65
N LYS A 231 10.39 2.40 -18.83
CA LYS A 231 9.88 1.32 -19.69
C LYS A 231 11.01 0.38 -20.15
N ARG A 232 12.20 0.91 -20.49
CA ARG A 232 13.39 0.09 -20.82
C ARG A 232 13.86 -0.75 -19.63
N LYS A 233 13.91 -0.17 -18.42
CA LYS A 233 14.29 -0.91 -17.22
C LYS A 233 13.30 -2.04 -16.91
N LEU A 234 12.01 -1.74 -17.02
CA LEU A 234 10.96 -2.75 -16.89
C LEU A 234 11.08 -3.85 -17.95
N ALA A 235 11.44 -3.50 -19.18
CA ALA A 235 11.64 -4.47 -20.26
C ALA A 235 12.80 -5.44 -19.99
N GLU A 236 13.84 -4.97 -19.31
CA GLU A 236 15.01 -5.77 -18.92
C GLU A 236 14.69 -6.68 -17.73
N VAL A 237 14.34 -6.08 -16.58
CA VAL A 237 14.30 -6.77 -15.28
C VAL A 237 12.92 -6.79 -14.61
N GLY A 238 11.90 -6.19 -15.23
CA GLY A 238 10.51 -6.26 -14.75
C GLY A 238 10.15 -5.35 -13.58
N SER A 239 11.12 -4.72 -12.92
CA SER A 239 10.87 -3.82 -11.78
C SER A 239 11.99 -2.80 -11.61
N VAL A 240 11.68 -1.67 -10.97
CA VAL A 240 12.68 -0.71 -10.47
C VAL A 240 12.99 -0.92 -8.98
N SER A 241 12.33 -1.88 -8.34
CA SER A 241 12.60 -2.26 -6.96
C SER A 241 13.97 -2.92 -6.83
N SER A 242 14.59 -2.82 -5.65
CA SER A 242 15.72 -3.67 -5.28
C SER A 242 15.32 -5.15 -5.14
N LYS A 243 14.02 -5.44 -5.03
CA LYS A 243 13.43 -6.79 -4.94
C LYS A 243 12.99 -7.25 -6.33
N LEU A 244 13.95 -7.61 -7.18
CA LEU A 244 13.64 -8.03 -8.55
C LEU A 244 12.73 -9.27 -8.59
N PRO A 245 11.72 -9.32 -9.49
CA PRO A 245 10.94 -10.53 -9.72
C PRO A 245 11.82 -11.72 -10.11
N LYS A 246 11.37 -12.93 -9.77
CA LYS A 246 12.11 -14.18 -10.08
C LYS A 246 12.15 -14.53 -11.58
N PHE A 247 11.35 -13.87 -12.40
CA PHE A 247 11.30 -14.04 -13.86
C PHE A 247 10.93 -12.71 -14.55
#